data_AF-K2CK09-F1
#
_entry.id   AF-K2CK09-F1
#
_cell.length_a   1.000
_cell.length_b   1.000
_cell.length_c   1.000
_cell.angle_alpha   90.00
_cell.angle_beta   90.00
_cell.angle_gamma   90.00
#
_symmetry.space_group_name_H-M   'P 1'
#
loop_
_entity.id
_entity.type
_entity.pdbx_description
1 polymer ?
#
loop_
_entity_poly.entity_id
_entity_poly.type
_entity_poly.pdbx_seq_one_letter_code
_entity_poly.pdbx_strand_id
1 'polypeptide(L)'
;MKCFKTILVAVLFPAAIFSPAAAVEVKSDPRVELCSLVFYLAGAREYSMCRLPAYLDKVNSWFAEFKGHEIVPFIQQLRREHGVSYDAVMKAAILIRSVDKIEPLLNLDEILPAYEERWQKEKLLQFYALLADFAQKSRFMQFYDENAGLFKATEESAKSLLAEHKLQNWFDKSFPEVNADFILVPAYINGPACYGPGLKLDGRNYFYCIFGVSQIDDNGMPVFSESAVQTIFHEFCHSHTNPLADKYFSELEKSCSKMFELAKEELTDQAYGTSRILLYESLVRACTGAFVQETLSAADYGAFINKQEKLGFYWIEPLAMQIYEFRQKNISLETSFPEIIALLNGYAGNSAANVAEIRQKWEAEFDRISKNSPRIIESSIKNSETGVSEKLATFTIKFDRQMLKQWAVIDTQDMPEIPGEAGFDKSMTIFSVPVKLDPAKNYTIQLNSTDIYGFKDSNGNPLIPTTIRFRTRELSAEELAAVEKERPRIVRIVPDNGAQSVAPATDKIVIEFSEPMQNSWSLVGGGEPFPEVSGSLYYDQTGKILIVPVKLKPDHNYWLWINSEKFTGFCNKAGIPVLPQKYEFKTAR
;
A
#
# COMPACT_ATOMS: atom_id res chain seq x y z
N MET A 1 68.85 -50.30 16.52
CA MET A 1 68.39 -49.45 17.63
C MET A 1 69.15 -48.13 17.63
N LYS A 2 68.49 -47.04 17.25
CA LYS A 2 68.57 -45.68 17.83
C LYS A 2 67.83 -44.72 16.88
N CYS A 3 66.64 -44.29 17.31
CA CYS A 3 65.90 -43.13 16.79
C CYS A 3 66.76 -41.87 16.85
N PHE A 4 66.59 -40.92 15.93
CA PHE A 4 66.41 -39.50 16.26
C PHE A 4 65.77 -38.70 15.11
N LYS A 5 64.49 -38.38 15.32
CA LYS A 5 63.70 -37.16 15.00
C LYS A 5 64.05 -36.35 13.74
N THR A 6 63.16 -36.42 12.75
CA THR A 6 62.96 -35.36 11.74
C THR A 6 61.97 -34.34 12.29
N ILE A 7 62.40 -33.08 12.39
CA ILE A 7 61.55 -31.94 12.76
C ILE A 7 60.75 -31.54 11.52
N LEU A 8 59.43 -31.67 11.58
CA LEU A 8 58.50 -31.14 10.58
C LEU A 8 58.03 -29.77 11.08
N VAL A 9 58.47 -28.69 10.45
CA VAL A 9 57.93 -27.34 10.69
C VAL A 9 56.66 -27.21 9.86
N ALA A 10 55.51 -27.31 10.53
CA ALA A 10 54.22 -27.01 9.93
C ALA A 10 53.98 -25.49 10.00
N VAL A 11 54.05 -24.81 8.85
CA VAL A 11 53.57 -23.44 8.70
C VAL A 11 52.05 -23.52 8.55
N LEU A 12 51.34 -23.33 9.67
CA LEU A 12 49.90 -23.11 9.69
C LEU A 12 49.63 -21.66 9.24
N PHE A 13 49.08 -21.49 8.05
CA PHE A 13 48.33 -20.27 7.72
C PHE A 13 46.91 -20.43 8.29
N PRO A 14 46.46 -19.60 9.25
CA PRO A 14 45.05 -19.46 9.51
C PRO A 14 44.49 -18.62 8.35
N ALA A 15 43.95 -19.28 7.33
CA ALA A 15 42.99 -18.63 6.47
C ALA A 15 41.69 -18.51 7.27
N ALA A 16 41.56 -17.39 8.00
CA ALA A 16 40.24 -16.92 8.37
C ALA A 16 39.49 -16.67 7.07
N ILE A 17 38.60 -17.58 6.70
CA ILE A 17 37.61 -17.33 5.66
C ILE A 17 36.69 -16.26 6.28
N PHE A 18 37.03 -14.99 6.08
CA PHE A 18 36.06 -13.93 6.17
C PHE A 18 35.04 -14.21 5.07
N SER A 19 33.91 -14.80 5.45
CA SER A 19 32.74 -14.78 4.58
C SER A 19 32.44 -13.31 4.31
N PRO A 20 32.37 -12.85 3.05
CA PRO A 20 31.95 -11.48 2.78
C PRO A 20 30.59 -11.25 3.45
N ALA A 21 30.38 -10.06 4.02
CA ALA A 21 29.10 -9.64 4.58
C ALA A 21 28.00 -10.03 3.58
N ALA A 22 27.04 -10.84 4.03
CA ALA A 22 26.06 -11.47 3.16
C ALA A 22 25.11 -10.39 2.62
N ALA A 23 25.38 -9.91 1.39
CA ALA A 23 24.57 -8.91 0.71
C ALA A 23 23.07 -9.18 0.87
N VAL A 24 22.29 -8.11 1.04
CA VAL A 24 20.83 -8.19 1.21
C VAL A 24 20.23 -9.07 0.13
N GLU A 25 19.59 -10.16 0.54
CA GLU A 25 18.87 -11.05 -0.37
C GLU A 25 17.62 -10.33 -0.86
N VAL A 26 17.43 -10.25 -2.17
CA VAL A 26 16.21 -9.69 -2.76
C VAL A 26 15.48 -10.82 -3.47
N LYS A 27 14.26 -11.11 -3.00
CA LYS A 27 13.41 -12.15 -3.60
C LYS A 27 11.94 -11.84 -3.44
N SER A 28 11.16 -12.10 -4.49
CA SER A 28 9.71 -12.18 -4.37
C SER A 28 9.33 -13.42 -3.57
N ASP A 29 8.39 -13.29 -2.64
CA ASP A 29 7.98 -14.36 -1.74
C ASP A 29 6.50 -14.72 -1.95
N PRO A 30 6.19 -15.95 -2.40
CA PRO A 30 4.81 -16.37 -2.65
C PRO A 30 3.98 -16.41 -1.37
N ARG A 31 4.59 -16.54 -0.19
CA ARG A 31 3.87 -16.49 1.11
C ARG A 31 3.33 -15.08 1.37
N VAL A 32 4.15 -14.07 1.11
CA VAL A 32 3.79 -12.65 1.26
C VAL A 32 2.71 -12.28 0.26
N GLU A 33 2.91 -12.63 -1.02
CA GLU A 33 1.94 -12.29 -2.06
C GLU A 33 0.58 -12.95 -1.83
N LEU A 34 0.56 -14.24 -1.46
CA LEU A 34 -0.68 -14.96 -1.15
C LEU A 34 -1.44 -14.34 0.02
N CYS A 35 -0.75 -14.03 1.12
CA CYS A 35 -1.36 -13.38 2.29
C CYS A 35 -1.88 -11.98 1.95
N SER A 36 -1.10 -11.18 1.22
CA SER A 36 -1.57 -9.88 0.73
C SER A 36 -2.85 -10.03 -0.10
N LEU A 37 -2.89 -10.96 -1.05
CA LEU A 37 -4.02 -11.15 -1.98
C LEU A 37 -5.32 -11.49 -1.26
N VAL A 38 -5.29 -12.39 -0.28
CA VAL A 38 -6.53 -12.75 0.44
C VAL A 38 -7.02 -11.60 1.33
N PHE A 39 -6.12 -10.75 1.84
CA PHE A 39 -6.50 -9.53 2.56
C PHE A 39 -7.00 -8.42 1.63
N TYR A 40 -6.45 -8.32 0.42
CA TYR A 40 -7.00 -7.48 -0.65
C TYR A 40 -8.45 -7.88 -0.98
N LEU A 41 -8.70 -9.19 -1.20
CA LEU A 41 -10.05 -9.70 -1.44
C LEU A 41 -11.00 -9.46 -0.26
N ALA A 42 -10.48 -9.45 0.97
CA ALA A 42 -11.24 -9.11 2.18
C ALA A 42 -11.54 -7.62 2.34
N GLY A 43 -11.00 -6.75 1.48
CA GLY A 43 -11.20 -5.30 1.52
C GLY A 43 -10.33 -4.60 2.55
N ALA A 44 -9.19 -5.20 2.94
CA ALA A 44 -8.22 -4.55 3.81
C ALA A 44 -7.53 -3.41 3.07
N ARG A 45 -7.76 -2.16 3.52
CA ARG A 45 -7.28 -0.94 2.85
C ARG A 45 -5.76 -0.96 2.66
N GLU A 46 -5.02 -1.40 3.68
CA GLU A 46 -3.56 -1.45 3.65
C GLU A 46 -2.99 -2.46 2.64
N TYR A 47 -3.81 -3.38 2.12
CA TYR A 47 -3.47 -4.33 1.06
C TYR A 47 -4.15 -4.01 -0.28
N SER A 48 -4.84 -2.86 -0.38
CA SER A 48 -5.67 -2.47 -1.53
C SER A 48 -5.15 -1.21 -2.23
N MET A 49 -3.83 -1.00 -2.22
CA MET A 49 -3.18 0.23 -2.73
C MET A 49 -2.28 -0.01 -3.95
N CYS A 50 -2.47 -1.14 -4.65
CA CYS A 50 -1.66 -1.56 -5.79
C CYS A 50 -1.44 -0.42 -6.80
N ARG A 51 -0.17 -0.14 -7.13
CA ARG A 51 0.24 0.88 -8.12
C ARG A 51 0.67 0.27 -9.45
N LEU A 52 0.26 -0.97 -9.71
CA LEU A 52 0.58 -1.75 -10.90
C LEU A 52 -0.72 -2.10 -11.65
N PRO A 53 -1.26 -1.21 -12.52
CA PRO A 53 -2.58 -1.41 -13.13
C PRO A 53 -2.71 -2.74 -13.88
N ALA A 54 -1.73 -3.07 -14.73
CA ALA A 54 -1.76 -4.32 -15.50
C ALA A 54 -1.67 -5.57 -14.60
N TYR A 55 -0.92 -5.51 -13.49
CA TYR A 55 -0.87 -6.62 -12.53
C TYR A 55 -2.16 -6.71 -11.73
N LEU A 56 -2.73 -5.58 -11.31
CA LEU A 56 -4.01 -5.52 -10.61
C LEU A 56 -5.15 -6.06 -11.47
N ASP A 57 -5.14 -5.81 -12.77
CA ASP A 57 -6.12 -6.38 -13.71
C ASP A 57 -6.00 -7.90 -13.78
N LYS A 58 -4.78 -8.45 -13.83
CA LYS A 58 -4.56 -9.90 -13.74
C LYS A 58 -5.03 -10.48 -12.42
N VAL A 59 -4.70 -9.84 -11.29
CA VAL A 59 -5.18 -10.24 -9.95
C VAL A 59 -6.71 -10.27 -9.92
N ASN A 60 -7.34 -9.19 -10.34
CA ASN A 60 -8.80 -9.06 -10.36
C ASN A 60 -9.46 -10.10 -11.25
N SER A 61 -8.88 -10.37 -12.42
CA SER A 61 -9.39 -11.38 -13.34
C SER A 61 -9.21 -12.79 -12.79
N TRP A 62 -8.03 -13.11 -12.24
CA TRP A 62 -7.69 -14.46 -11.80
C TRP A 62 -8.45 -14.87 -10.54
N PHE A 63 -8.56 -13.95 -9.58
CA PHE A 63 -9.15 -14.23 -8.27
C PHE A 63 -10.63 -13.80 -8.15
N ALA A 64 -11.26 -13.36 -9.24
CA ALA A 64 -12.65 -12.88 -9.26
C ALA A 64 -13.62 -13.85 -8.57
N GLU A 65 -13.51 -15.14 -8.89
CA GLU A 65 -14.41 -16.19 -8.40
C GLU A 65 -14.21 -16.50 -6.91
N PHE A 66 -13.07 -16.10 -6.32
CA PHE A 66 -12.71 -16.40 -4.94
C PHE A 66 -13.10 -15.29 -3.96
N LYS A 67 -13.78 -14.23 -4.40
CA LYS A 67 -14.33 -13.19 -3.51
C LYS A 67 -15.34 -13.74 -2.49
N GLY A 68 -16.01 -14.85 -2.82
CA GLY A 68 -16.91 -15.57 -1.93
C GLY A 68 -16.27 -16.73 -1.15
N HIS A 69 -14.96 -16.93 -1.26
CA HIS A 69 -14.25 -18.00 -0.56
C HIS A 69 -14.35 -17.83 0.96
N GLU A 70 -14.46 -18.92 1.72
CA GLU A 70 -14.66 -18.90 3.18
C GLU A 70 -13.57 -18.13 3.94
N ILE A 71 -12.37 -18.02 3.35
CA ILE A 71 -11.26 -17.22 3.90
C ILE A 71 -11.60 -15.73 3.99
N VAL A 72 -12.40 -15.19 3.07
CA VAL A 72 -12.74 -13.77 2.99
C VAL A 72 -13.55 -13.31 4.22
N PRO A 73 -14.72 -13.88 4.54
CA PRO A 73 -15.45 -13.52 5.75
C PRO A 73 -14.67 -13.87 7.03
N PHE A 74 -13.84 -14.91 7.01
CA PHE A 74 -12.98 -15.25 8.15
C PHE A 74 -11.92 -14.16 8.42
N ILE A 75 -11.23 -13.66 7.40
CA ILE A 75 -10.31 -12.51 7.53
C ILE A 75 -11.06 -11.28 8.05
N GLN A 76 -12.23 -10.98 7.49
CA GLN A 76 -13.03 -9.84 7.96
C GLN A 76 -13.43 -9.97 9.44
N GLN A 77 -13.70 -11.19 9.91
CA GLN A 77 -13.93 -11.46 11.32
C GLN A 77 -12.67 -11.23 12.16
N LEU A 78 -11.53 -11.82 11.78
CA LEU A 78 -10.26 -11.66 12.49
C LEU A 78 -9.85 -10.19 12.63
N ARG A 79 -10.06 -9.40 11.58
CA ARG A 79 -9.83 -7.95 11.59
C ARG A 79 -10.66 -7.24 12.65
N ARG A 80 -11.95 -7.54 12.72
CA ARG A 80 -12.88 -6.88 13.66
C ARG A 80 -12.67 -7.32 15.11
N GLU A 81 -12.46 -8.61 15.33
CA GLU A 81 -12.45 -9.21 16.67
C GLU A 81 -11.07 -9.20 17.32
N HIS A 82 -10.01 -9.29 16.53
CA HIS A 82 -8.64 -9.48 17.02
C HIS A 82 -7.66 -8.43 16.49
N GLY A 83 -8.11 -7.49 15.66
CA GLY A 83 -7.24 -6.44 15.11
C GLY A 83 -6.14 -6.97 14.19
N VAL A 84 -6.34 -8.14 13.53
CA VAL A 84 -5.39 -8.71 12.57
C VAL A 84 -5.32 -7.84 11.32
N SER A 85 -4.39 -6.90 11.29
CA SER A 85 -4.18 -5.92 10.21
C SER A 85 -2.69 -5.57 10.11
N TYR A 86 -2.31 -4.84 9.06
CA TYR A 86 -0.94 -4.34 8.87
C TYR A 86 0.11 -5.45 9.09
N ASP A 87 1.16 -5.19 9.87
CA ASP A 87 2.29 -6.07 10.10
C ASP A 87 1.91 -7.49 10.57
N ALA A 88 0.76 -7.65 11.25
CA ALA A 88 0.28 -8.95 11.73
C ALA A 88 0.20 -9.98 10.58
N VAL A 89 -0.27 -9.54 9.42
CA VAL A 89 -0.51 -10.41 8.26
C VAL A 89 0.82 -10.88 7.67
N MET A 90 1.77 -9.97 7.56
CA MET A 90 3.11 -10.26 7.05
C MET A 90 3.91 -11.15 8.01
N LYS A 91 3.76 -10.94 9.32
CA LYS A 91 4.29 -11.85 10.34
C LYS A 91 3.73 -13.26 10.18
N ALA A 92 2.40 -13.40 9.98
CA ALA A 92 1.81 -14.70 9.68
C ALA A 92 2.30 -15.29 8.35
N ALA A 93 2.59 -14.49 7.33
CA ALA A 93 3.14 -14.99 6.08
C ALA A 93 4.50 -15.66 6.27
N ILE A 94 5.42 -15.03 7.03
CA ILE A 94 6.77 -15.58 7.22
C ILE A 94 6.85 -16.76 8.21
N LEU A 95 5.77 -17.02 8.97
CA LEU A 95 5.59 -18.22 9.78
C LEU A 95 5.12 -19.46 8.96
N ILE A 96 4.91 -19.31 7.65
CA ILE A 96 4.66 -20.43 6.74
C ILE A 96 6.01 -20.99 6.28
N ARG A 97 6.23 -22.28 6.54
CA ARG A 97 7.45 -23.01 6.13
C ARG A 97 7.42 -23.46 4.67
N SER A 98 6.25 -23.88 4.19
CA SER A 98 6.07 -24.46 2.85
C SER A 98 4.86 -23.86 2.19
N VAL A 99 5.03 -23.11 1.10
CA VAL A 99 3.92 -22.45 0.40
C VAL A 99 3.03 -23.43 -0.38
N ASP A 100 3.58 -24.55 -0.86
CA ASP A 100 2.80 -25.56 -1.61
C ASP A 100 1.71 -26.24 -0.77
N LYS A 101 1.92 -26.28 0.55
CA LYS A 101 1.02 -26.95 1.52
C LYS A 101 0.50 -26.01 2.61
N ILE A 102 1.03 -24.79 2.68
CA ILE A 102 0.82 -23.82 3.77
C ILE A 102 1.04 -24.47 5.15
N GLU A 103 2.18 -25.16 5.31
CA GLU A 103 2.56 -25.75 6.60
C GLU A 103 3.19 -24.69 7.50
N PRO A 104 2.78 -24.56 8.78
CA PRO A 104 3.44 -23.67 9.73
C PRO A 104 4.87 -24.12 10.05
N LEU A 105 5.65 -23.25 10.68
CA LEU A 105 6.92 -23.62 11.32
C LEU A 105 6.71 -24.71 12.38
N LEU A 106 7.71 -25.60 12.52
CA LEU A 106 7.63 -26.73 13.46
C LEU A 106 7.53 -26.30 14.92
N ASN A 107 8.14 -25.18 15.28
CA ASN A 107 8.18 -24.59 16.62
C ASN A 107 7.19 -23.41 16.77
N LEU A 108 6.09 -23.41 16.01
CA LEU A 108 5.07 -22.35 16.07
C LEU A 108 4.58 -22.11 17.51
N ASP A 109 4.42 -23.18 18.30
CA ASP A 109 3.92 -23.09 19.69
C ASP A 109 4.84 -22.31 20.62
N GLU A 110 6.14 -22.34 20.36
CA GLU A 110 7.14 -21.60 21.12
C GLU A 110 7.25 -20.14 20.65
N ILE A 111 7.11 -19.91 19.35
CA ILE A 111 7.30 -18.59 18.72
C ILE A 111 6.07 -17.70 18.87
N LEU A 112 4.89 -18.21 18.51
CA LEU A 112 3.70 -17.40 18.28
C LEU A 112 3.28 -16.52 19.48
N PRO A 113 3.25 -17.03 20.74
CA PRO A 113 2.74 -16.23 21.86
C PRO A 113 3.52 -14.94 22.12
N ALA A 114 4.84 -14.96 21.94
CA ALA A 114 5.68 -13.78 22.11
C ALA A 114 5.81 -12.94 20.84
N TYR A 115 5.57 -13.56 19.67
CA TYR A 115 5.83 -12.95 18.38
C TYR A 115 4.63 -12.17 17.83
N GLU A 116 3.42 -12.74 17.94
CA GLU A 116 2.22 -12.13 17.37
C GLU A 116 0.94 -12.62 18.04
N GLU A 117 0.55 -11.94 19.13
CA GLU A 117 -0.60 -12.31 19.95
C GLU A 117 -1.95 -12.12 19.26
N ARG A 118 -2.07 -11.20 18.29
CA ARG A 118 -3.34 -10.88 17.61
C ARG A 118 -3.92 -12.09 16.89
N TRP A 119 -3.06 -12.97 16.39
CA TRP A 119 -3.52 -14.10 15.59
C TRP A 119 -4.19 -15.19 16.42
N GLN A 120 -3.78 -15.43 17.68
CA GLN A 120 -4.14 -16.63 18.47
C GLN A 120 -3.83 -17.96 17.73
N LYS A 121 -3.37 -18.99 18.44
CA LYS A 121 -2.91 -20.23 17.78
C LYS A 121 -4.00 -20.89 16.94
N GLU A 122 -5.16 -21.10 17.52
CA GLU A 122 -6.25 -21.85 16.90
C GLU A 122 -6.77 -21.14 15.65
N LYS A 123 -6.84 -19.80 15.72
CA LYS A 123 -7.29 -18.94 14.62
C LYS A 123 -6.26 -18.82 13.51
N LEU A 124 -4.97 -18.78 13.83
CA LEU A 124 -3.89 -18.84 12.83
C LEU A 124 -3.90 -20.18 12.07
N LEU A 125 -4.07 -21.30 12.78
CA LEU A 125 -4.15 -22.62 12.15
C LEU A 125 -5.40 -22.75 11.28
N GLN A 126 -6.54 -22.20 11.73
CA GLN A 126 -7.75 -22.13 10.90
C GLN A 126 -7.52 -21.26 9.66
N PHE A 127 -6.83 -20.13 9.79
CA PHE A 127 -6.46 -19.29 8.66
C PHE A 127 -5.58 -20.03 7.66
N TYR A 128 -4.55 -20.72 8.11
CA TYR A 128 -3.67 -21.51 7.23
C TYR A 128 -4.40 -22.64 6.53
N ALA A 129 -5.35 -23.32 7.19
CA ALA A 129 -6.19 -24.32 6.53
C ALA A 129 -7.02 -23.71 5.40
N LEU A 130 -7.65 -22.56 5.64
CA LEU A 130 -8.42 -21.83 4.63
C LEU A 130 -7.53 -21.22 3.53
N LEU A 131 -6.30 -20.82 3.88
CA LEU A 131 -5.31 -20.30 2.95
C LEU A 131 -4.78 -21.40 2.01
N ALA A 132 -4.56 -22.61 2.53
CA ALA A 132 -4.19 -23.77 1.73
C ALA A 132 -5.31 -24.14 0.74
N ASP A 133 -6.55 -24.20 1.21
CA ASP A 133 -7.72 -24.49 0.37
C ASP A 133 -7.90 -23.41 -0.71
N PHE A 134 -7.77 -22.13 -0.34
CA PHE A 134 -7.77 -21.02 -1.30
C PHE A 134 -6.66 -21.15 -2.33
N ALA A 135 -5.41 -21.37 -1.91
CA ALA A 135 -4.25 -21.44 -2.79
C ALA A 135 -4.38 -22.60 -3.79
N GLN A 136 -4.88 -23.75 -3.34
CA GLN A 136 -5.14 -24.91 -4.19
C GLN A 136 -6.25 -24.61 -5.21
N LYS A 137 -7.43 -24.15 -4.75
CA LYS A 137 -8.59 -23.94 -5.62
C LYS A 137 -8.37 -22.80 -6.62
N SER A 138 -7.69 -21.73 -6.19
CA SER A 138 -7.34 -20.59 -7.04
C SER A 138 -6.15 -20.85 -7.96
N ARG A 139 -5.47 -22.00 -7.83
CA ARG A 139 -4.23 -22.29 -8.56
C ARG A 139 -3.21 -21.16 -8.37
N PHE A 140 -3.06 -20.69 -7.13
CA PHE A 140 -2.23 -19.53 -6.81
C PHE A 140 -0.79 -19.68 -7.31
N MET A 141 -0.17 -20.85 -7.15
CA MET A 141 1.21 -21.05 -7.62
C MET A 141 1.32 -20.94 -9.14
N GLN A 142 0.31 -21.36 -9.90
CA GLN A 142 0.29 -21.14 -11.35
C GLN A 142 0.22 -19.63 -11.67
N PHE A 143 -0.64 -18.88 -10.99
CA PHE A 143 -0.70 -17.43 -11.13
C PHE A 143 0.63 -16.76 -10.81
N TYR A 144 1.28 -17.19 -9.72
CA TYR A 144 2.57 -16.68 -9.28
C TYR A 144 3.64 -16.92 -10.35
N ASP A 145 3.74 -18.14 -10.87
CA ASP A 145 4.70 -18.51 -11.91
C ASP A 145 4.46 -17.76 -13.24
N GLU A 146 3.19 -17.54 -13.62
CA GLU A 146 2.84 -16.77 -14.82
C GLU A 146 3.24 -15.27 -14.72
N ASN A 147 3.53 -14.78 -13.50
CA ASN A 147 4.01 -13.42 -13.26
C ASN A 147 5.50 -13.35 -12.90
N ALA A 148 6.24 -14.47 -12.98
CA ALA A 148 7.67 -14.53 -12.66
C ALA A 148 8.53 -13.50 -13.41
N GLY A 149 8.14 -13.13 -14.64
CA GLY A 149 8.83 -12.07 -15.41
C GLY A 149 8.75 -10.69 -14.74
N LEU A 150 7.57 -10.30 -14.25
CA LEU A 150 7.36 -9.07 -13.50
C LEU A 150 8.19 -9.09 -12.20
N PHE A 151 8.14 -10.23 -11.51
CA PHE A 151 8.83 -10.41 -10.23
C PHE A 151 10.34 -10.29 -10.38
N LYS A 152 10.91 -11.00 -11.36
CA LYS A 152 12.34 -10.94 -11.65
C LYS A 152 12.81 -9.53 -12.02
N ALA A 153 12.08 -8.81 -12.87
CA ALA A 153 12.43 -7.43 -13.22
C ALA A 153 12.40 -6.49 -11.99
N THR A 154 11.43 -6.70 -11.10
CA THR A 154 11.33 -5.95 -9.84
C THR A 154 12.52 -6.25 -8.92
N GLU A 155 12.87 -7.53 -8.75
CA GLU A 155 14.03 -7.94 -7.98
C GLU A 155 15.33 -7.35 -8.55
N GLU A 156 15.50 -7.33 -9.87
CA GLU A 156 16.67 -6.76 -10.54
C GLU A 156 16.77 -5.25 -10.31
N SER A 157 15.65 -4.52 -10.36
CA SER A 157 15.61 -3.09 -10.01
C SER A 157 16.06 -2.85 -8.56
N ALA A 158 15.52 -3.61 -7.61
CA ALA A 158 15.87 -3.50 -6.21
C ALA A 158 17.33 -3.91 -5.92
N LYS A 159 17.82 -5.00 -6.55
CA LYS A 159 19.24 -5.43 -6.44
C LYS A 159 20.19 -4.35 -6.94
N SER A 160 19.84 -3.71 -8.06
CA SER A 160 20.64 -2.63 -8.65
C SER A 160 20.75 -1.45 -7.69
N LEU A 161 19.62 -1.01 -7.10
CA LEU A 161 19.63 0.04 -6.08
C LEU A 161 20.51 -0.35 -4.87
N LEU A 162 20.29 -1.52 -4.28
CA LEU A 162 20.99 -1.91 -3.05
C LEU A 162 22.49 -2.12 -3.22
N ALA A 163 22.96 -2.45 -4.42
CA ALA A 163 24.38 -2.58 -4.73
C ALA A 163 25.17 -1.27 -4.48
N GLU A 164 24.49 -0.12 -4.53
CA GLU A 164 25.11 1.21 -4.38
C GLU A 164 25.26 1.64 -2.91
N HIS A 165 24.46 1.10 -1.97
CA HIS A 165 24.30 1.67 -0.62
C HIS A 165 24.96 0.89 0.53
N LYS A 166 25.43 -0.36 0.32
CA LYS A 166 26.13 -1.19 1.32
C LYS A 166 25.48 -1.21 2.73
N LEU A 167 24.14 -1.32 2.79
CA LEU A 167 23.36 -1.14 4.03
C LEU A 167 23.82 -2.03 5.20
N GLN A 168 24.20 -3.28 4.92
CA GLN A 168 24.57 -4.25 5.96
C GLN A 168 25.76 -3.81 6.80
N ASN A 169 26.75 -3.15 6.21
CA ASN A 169 27.91 -2.63 6.95
C ASN A 169 27.48 -1.62 8.04
N TRP A 170 26.40 -0.88 7.79
CA TRP A 170 25.85 0.02 8.78
C TRP A 170 25.30 -0.78 9.96
N PHE A 171 24.48 -1.80 9.71
CA PHE A 171 23.89 -2.63 10.76
C PHE A 171 24.93 -3.41 11.56
N ASP A 172 25.89 -4.07 10.90
CA ASP A 172 26.95 -4.86 11.55
C ASP A 172 27.75 -4.02 12.56
N LYS A 173 27.97 -2.74 12.24
CA LYS A 173 28.67 -1.79 13.11
C LYS A 173 27.80 -1.29 14.27
N SER A 174 26.50 -1.07 14.04
CA SER A 174 25.57 -0.56 15.06
C SER A 174 25.09 -1.64 16.03
N PHE A 175 24.99 -2.88 15.55
CA PHE A 175 24.44 -4.04 16.23
C PHE A 175 25.38 -5.24 16.08
N PRO A 176 26.59 -5.17 16.69
CA PRO A 176 27.55 -6.25 16.61
C PRO A 176 26.94 -7.54 17.20
N GLU A 177 27.43 -8.70 16.74
CA GLU A 177 27.02 -10.03 17.20
C GLU A 177 25.63 -10.50 16.76
N VAL A 178 24.87 -9.66 16.04
CA VAL A 178 23.61 -10.07 15.43
C VAL A 178 23.89 -10.85 14.13
N ASN A 179 23.90 -12.18 14.24
CA ASN A 179 23.96 -13.05 13.05
C ASN A 179 22.59 -13.04 12.34
N ALA A 180 22.47 -12.29 11.25
CA ALA A 180 21.22 -12.08 10.55
C ALA A 180 21.34 -12.18 9.02
N ASP A 181 20.32 -12.78 8.40
CA ASP A 181 20.04 -12.65 6.97
C ASP A 181 19.10 -11.45 6.75
N PHE A 182 19.48 -10.55 5.86
CA PHE A 182 18.65 -9.42 5.44
C PHE A 182 17.93 -9.78 4.16
N ILE A 183 16.60 -9.73 4.18
CA ILE A 183 15.75 -10.19 3.08
C ILE A 183 14.79 -9.07 2.67
N LEU A 184 14.98 -8.50 1.49
CA LEU A 184 14.03 -7.59 0.87
C LEU A 184 13.03 -8.38 0.02
N VAL A 185 11.74 -8.23 0.34
CA VAL A 185 10.62 -8.87 -0.36
C VAL A 185 9.74 -7.79 -0.98
N PRO A 186 9.73 -7.63 -2.32
CA PRO A 186 8.76 -6.76 -2.97
C PRO A 186 7.32 -7.29 -2.78
N ALA A 187 6.41 -6.42 -2.36
CA ALA A 187 4.99 -6.72 -2.18
C ALA A 187 4.15 -5.91 -3.17
N TYR A 188 3.52 -6.59 -4.13
CA TYR A 188 3.04 -5.99 -5.37
C TYR A 188 1.71 -5.26 -5.21
N ILE A 189 0.79 -5.82 -4.42
CA ILE A 189 -0.55 -5.23 -4.24
C ILE A 189 -0.64 -4.25 -3.06
N ASN A 190 0.37 -4.25 -2.17
CA ASN A 190 0.39 -3.46 -0.94
C ASN A 190 0.49 -1.94 -1.23
N GLY A 191 0.89 -1.55 -2.43
CA GLY A 191 1.15 -0.14 -2.75
C GLY A 191 2.28 0.39 -1.87
N PRO A 192 2.17 1.56 -1.22
CA PRO A 192 3.23 2.11 -0.39
C PRO A 192 3.39 1.43 0.99
N ALA A 193 2.53 0.49 1.37
CA ALA A 193 2.61 -0.14 2.68
C ALA A 193 3.82 -1.10 2.78
N CYS A 194 4.72 -0.81 3.71
CA CYS A 194 5.92 -1.58 3.98
C CYS A 194 5.89 -2.14 5.41
N TYR A 195 6.61 -3.24 5.63
CA TYR A 195 6.65 -3.91 6.94
C TYR A 195 8.03 -4.53 7.19
N GLY A 196 8.57 -4.37 8.41
CA GLY A 196 9.89 -4.84 8.80
C GLY A 196 9.93 -6.02 9.80
N PRO A 197 9.24 -7.16 9.59
CA PRO A 197 9.22 -8.24 10.56
C PRO A 197 10.57 -8.96 10.65
N GLY A 198 11.04 -9.22 11.86
CA GLY A 198 12.19 -10.08 12.13
C GLY A 198 11.75 -11.43 12.67
N LEU A 199 12.50 -12.50 12.41
CA LEU A 199 12.22 -13.83 12.93
C LEU A 199 13.53 -14.51 13.35
N LYS A 200 13.53 -15.18 14.51
CA LYS A 200 14.69 -15.96 14.98
C LYS A 200 14.37 -17.45 14.94
N LEU A 201 15.11 -18.22 14.14
CA LEU A 201 14.99 -19.68 14.03
C LEU A 201 16.35 -20.32 14.24
N ASP A 202 16.42 -21.35 15.08
CA ASP A 202 17.62 -22.15 15.33
C ASP A 202 18.89 -21.31 15.60
N GLY A 203 18.74 -20.20 16.32
CA GLY A 203 19.83 -19.29 16.68
C GLY A 203 20.25 -18.29 15.59
N ARG A 204 19.61 -18.31 14.41
CA ARG A 204 19.83 -17.37 13.30
C ARG A 204 18.67 -16.39 13.18
N ASN A 205 18.98 -15.13 12.90
CA ASN A 205 17.96 -14.10 12.66
C ASN A 205 17.69 -13.94 11.16
N TYR A 206 16.44 -13.67 10.82
CA TYR A 206 15.94 -13.37 9.48
C TYR A 206 15.19 -12.05 9.56
N PHE A 207 15.78 -11.00 9.00
CA PHE A 207 15.23 -9.66 9.03
C PHE A 207 14.63 -9.34 7.68
N TYR A 208 13.32 -9.20 7.64
CA TYR A 208 12.61 -8.90 6.41
C TYR A 208 12.39 -7.39 6.28
N CYS A 209 12.52 -6.90 5.06
CA CYS A 209 11.88 -5.68 4.59
C CYS A 209 10.85 -6.13 3.55
N ILE A 210 9.59 -6.18 3.92
CA ILE A 210 8.49 -6.42 2.99
C ILE A 210 8.09 -5.06 2.42
N PHE A 211 8.63 -4.76 1.24
CA PHE A 211 8.57 -3.44 0.65
C PHE A 211 7.41 -3.33 -0.34
N GLY A 212 6.47 -2.47 -0.04
CA GLY A 212 5.34 -2.19 -0.93
C GLY A 212 5.79 -1.51 -2.23
N VAL A 213 5.45 -2.12 -3.36
CA VAL A 213 5.77 -1.57 -4.69
C VAL A 213 4.81 -0.43 -5.03
N SER A 214 5.35 0.78 -5.13
CA SER A 214 4.55 2.02 -5.34
C SER A 214 4.92 2.84 -6.57
N GLN A 215 6.00 2.50 -7.29
CA GLN A 215 6.51 3.26 -8.44
C GLN A 215 6.66 2.35 -9.66
N ILE A 216 6.34 2.88 -10.84
CA ILE A 216 6.52 2.23 -12.14
C ILE A 216 7.22 3.17 -13.12
N ASP A 217 7.91 2.60 -14.10
CA ASP A 217 8.42 3.32 -15.27
C ASP A 217 7.32 3.57 -16.32
N ASP A 218 7.68 4.25 -17.41
CA ASP A 218 6.78 4.55 -18.54
C ASP A 218 6.26 3.28 -19.25
N ASN A 219 6.90 2.13 -19.05
CA ASN A 219 6.46 0.84 -19.57
C ASN A 219 5.55 0.08 -18.59
N GLY A 220 5.26 0.64 -17.43
CA GLY A 220 4.46 0.01 -16.38
C GLY A 220 5.22 -1.02 -15.53
N MET A 221 6.56 -1.02 -15.58
CA MET A 221 7.40 -1.94 -14.81
C MET A 221 7.80 -1.34 -13.46
N PRO A 222 7.78 -2.12 -12.35
CA PRO A 222 8.21 -1.67 -11.04
C PRO A 222 9.62 -1.08 -11.01
N VAL A 223 9.79 0.05 -10.32
CA VAL A 223 11.09 0.71 -10.14
C VAL A 223 11.38 0.98 -8.67
N PHE A 224 12.60 0.63 -8.25
CA PHE A 224 13.17 1.02 -6.97
C PHE A 224 14.13 2.20 -7.19
N SER A 225 13.64 3.42 -6.92
CA SER A 225 14.45 4.65 -7.01
C SER A 225 15.23 4.91 -5.71
N GLU A 226 16.17 5.85 -5.73
CA GLU A 226 16.92 6.32 -4.56
C GLU A 226 16.04 6.65 -3.34
N SER A 227 14.82 7.13 -3.58
CA SER A 227 13.85 7.41 -2.50
C SER A 227 13.44 6.17 -1.69
N ALA A 228 13.59 4.96 -2.24
CA ALA A 228 13.25 3.71 -1.57
C ALA A 228 14.27 3.33 -0.49
N VAL A 229 15.53 3.77 -0.60
CA VAL A 229 16.63 3.35 0.29
C VAL A 229 16.32 3.67 1.75
N GLN A 230 15.84 4.88 2.02
CA GLN A 230 15.50 5.31 3.38
C GLN A 230 14.39 4.45 3.99
N THR A 231 13.40 4.05 3.20
CA THR A 231 12.29 3.20 3.66
C THR A 231 12.76 1.76 3.85
N ILE A 232 13.57 1.22 2.95
CA ILE A 232 14.16 -0.13 3.13
C ILE A 232 15.00 -0.19 4.41
N PHE A 233 15.83 0.82 4.62
CA PHE A 233 16.65 0.94 5.82
C PHE A 233 15.78 1.06 7.10
N HIS A 234 14.73 1.87 7.04
CA HIS A 234 13.74 2.02 8.12
C HIS A 234 13.14 0.67 8.50
N GLU A 235 12.67 -0.12 7.52
CA GLU A 235 12.07 -1.42 7.81
C GLU A 235 13.06 -2.41 8.45
N PHE A 236 14.31 -2.43 7.98
CA PHE A 236 15.34 -3.28 8.61
C PHE A 236 15.69 -2.84 10.04
N CYS A 237 15.49 -1.57 10.40
CA CYS A 237 15.72 -1.12 11.77
C CYS A 237 14.75 -1.75 12.76
N HIS A 238 13.48 -2.00 12.40
CA HIS A 238 12.48 -2.58 13.32
C HIS A 238 12.98 -3.87 13.98
N SER A 239 13.59 -4.74 13.18
CA SER A 239 14.10 -6.03 13.67
C SER A 239 15.26 -5.92 14.67
N HIS A 240 15.97 -4.79 14.70
CA HIS A 240 17.06 -4.51 15.62
C HIS A 240 16.61 -3.68 16.83
N THR A 241 15.79 -2.66 16.61
CA THR A 241 15.47 -1.67 17.63
C THR A 241 14.27 -2.03 18.47
N ASN A 242 13.29 -2.77 17.94
CA ASN A 242 12.10 -3.15 18.71
C ASN A 242 12.47 -4.02 19.94
N PRO A 243 13.38 -5.02 19.84
CA PRO A 243 13.83 -5.76 21.02
C PRO A 243 14.49 -4.88 22.10
N LEU A 244 15.23 -3.84 21.69
CA LEU A 244 15.82 -2.88 22.63
C LEU A 244 14.73 -2.02 23.28
N ALA A 245 13.78 -1.52 22.50
CA ALA A 245 12.63 -0.80 23.03
C ALA A 245 11.85 -1.65 24.05
N ASP A 246 11.60 -2.92 23.74
CA ASP A 246 10.93 -3.85 24.67
C ASP A 246 11.70 -4.04 25.96
N LYS A 247 13.01 -4.27 25.86
CA LYS A 247 13.92 -4.46 26.99
C LYS A 247 13.90 -3.28 27.95
N TYR A 248 13.84 -2.06 27.43
CA TYR A 248 13.99 -0.82 28.21
C TYR A 248 12.69 -0.01 28.36
N PHE A 249 11.54 -0.53 27.88
CA PHE A 249 10.29 0.25 27.85
C PHE A 249 9.87 0.73 29.24
N SER A 250 10.04 -0.08 30.30
CA SER A 250 9.65 0.30 31.66
C SER A 250 10.39 1.54 32.19
N GLU A 251 11.61 1.80 31.71
CA GLU A 251 12.39 2.99 32.08
C GLU A 251 11.96 4.24 31.32
N LEU A 252 11.32 4.07 30.17
CA LEU A 252 10.92 5.13 29.24
C LEU A 252 9.41 5.37 29.21
N GLU A 253 8.59 4.47 29.75
CA GLU A 253 7.14 4.47 29.61
C GLU A 253 6.51 5.81 29.97
N LYS A 254 6.93 6.43 31.09
CA LYS A 254 6.44 7.74 31.52
C LYS A 254 6.78 8.85 30.54
N SER A 255 8.02 8.84 30.04
CA SER A 255 8.53 9.83 29.09
C SER A 255 7.86 9.68 27.72
N CYS A 256 7.76 8.45 27.22
CA CYS A 256 7.05 8.13 25.99
C CYS A 256 5.57 8.49 26.09
N SER A 257 4.91 8.26 27.22
CA SER A 257 3.49 8.64 27.40
C SER A 257 3.29 10.15 27.37
N LYS A 258 4.19 10.92 28.02
CA LYS A 258 4.16 12.38 27.95
C LYS A 258 4.38 12.91 26.54
N MET A 259 5.32 12.32 25.81
CA MET A 259 5.59 12.67 24.41
C MET A 259 4.45 12.26 23.47
N PHE A 260 3.84 11.11 23.70
CA PHE A 260 2.67 10.63 22.95
C PHE A 260 1.51 11.62 23.05
N GLU A 261 1.16 12.06 24.26
CA GLU A 261 0.06 13.00 24.45
C GLU A 261 0.29 14.36 23.78
N LEU A 262 1.55 14.79 23.58
CA LEU A 262 1.89 16.02 22.87
C LEU A 262 1.72 15.92 21.35
N ALA A 263 1.91 14.73 20.79
CA ALA A 263 1.90 14.44 19.35
C ALA A 263 0.70 13.55 18.94
N LYS A 264 -0.32 13.48 19.79
CA LYS A 264 -1.38 12.47 19.70
C LYS A 264 -2.17 12.56 18.41
N GLU A 265 -2.43 13.78 17.94
CA GLU A 265 -3.16 14.01 16.69
C GLU A 265 -2.35 13.47 15.51
N GLU A 266 -1.09 13.90 15.39
CA GLU A 266 -0.17 13.50 14.33
C GLU A 266 0.08 11.97 14.32
N LEU A 267 0.17 11.35 15.50
CA LEU A 267 0.37 9.90 15.64
C LEU A 267 -0.90 9.09 15.32
N THR A 268 -2.08 9.59 15.71
CA THR A 268 -3.35 8.90 15.42
C THR A 268 -3.63 8.85 13.92
N ASP A 269 -3.28 9.91 13.18
CA ASP A 269 -3.39 9.95 11.71
C ASP A 269 -2.51 8.91 11.02
N GLN A 270 -1.44 8.47 11.70
CA GLN A 270 -0.56 7.38 11.25
C GLN A 270 -0.97 6.00 11.79
N ALA A 271 -2.14 5.90 12.44
CA ALA A 271 -2.61 4.70 13.15
C ALA A 271 -1.70 4.24 14.31
N TYR A 272 -0.91 5.15 14.88
CA TYR A 272 -0.05 4.86 16.04
C TYR A 272 -0.79 5.20 17.34
N GLY A 273 -1.29 4.15 18.00
CA GLY A 273 -2.20 4.29 19.15
C GLY A 273 -1.57 4.19 20.55
N THR A 274 -0.27 3.92 20.68
CA THR A 274 0.35 3.69 22.00
C THR A 274 1.73 4.34 22.15
N SER A 275 2.11 4.63 23.40
CA SER A 275 3.45 5.15 23.74
C SER A 275 4.57 4.13 23.47
N ARG A 276 4.26 2.83 23.44
CA ARG A 276 5.20 1.78 23.02
C ARG A 276 5.48 1.83 21.52
N ILE A 277 4.44 1.97 20.70
CA ILE A 277 4.59 2.19 19.25
C ILE A 277 5.42 3.46 18.99
N LEU A 278 5.16 4.54 19.74
CA LEU A 278 5.99 5.75 19.66
C LEU A 278 7.47 5.44 19.90
N LEU A 279 7.83 4.62 20.90
CA LEU A 279 9.23 4.28 21.15
C LEU A 279 9.84 3.45 20.02
N TYR A 280 9.12 2.45 19.50
CA TYR A 280 9.57 1.66 18.33
C TYR A 280 9.92 2.56 17.16
N GLU A 281 8.97 3.40 16.77
CA GLU A 281 9.12 4.34 15.67
C GLU A 281 10.23 5.36 15.95
N SER A 282 10.39 5.80 17.20
CA SER A 282 11.43 6.75 17.56
C SER A 282 12.83 6.20 17.32
N LEU A 283 13.09 4.96 17.77
CA LEU A 283 14.39 4.34 17.58
C LEU A 283 14.67 4.03 16.11
N VAL A 284 13.66 3.53 15.38
CA VAL A 284 13.77 3.27 13.94
C VAL A 284 14.06 4.55 13.16
N ARG A 285 13.28 5.61 13.40
CA ARG A 285 13.45 6.90 12.72
C ARG A 285 14.77 7.55 13.07
N ALA A 286 15.24 7.44 14.32
CA ALA A 286 16.54 7.97 14.70
C ALA A 286 17.71 7.19 14.10
N CYS A 287 17.63 5.85 14.01
CA CYS A 287 18.62 5.05 13.28
C CYS A 287 18.64 5.45 11.79
N THR A 288 17.46 5.65 11.19
CA THR A 288 17.33 6.13 9.80
C THR A 288 17.94 7.52 9.64
N GLY A 289 17.69 8.44 10.58
CA GLY A 289 18.30 9.77 10.58
C GLY A 289 19.81 9.73 10.70
N ALA A 290 20.36 8.87 11.56
CA ALA A 290 21.80 8.67 11.69
C ALA A 290 22.42 8.10 10.40
N PHE A 291 21.72 7.20 9.70
CA PHE A 291 22.12 6.72 8.38
C PHE A 291 22.10 7.84 7.33
N VAL A 292 21.02 8.61 7.24
CA VAL A 292 20.89 9.76 6.32
C VAL A 292 22.00 10.79 6.58
N GLN A 293 22.30 11.08 7.84
CA GLN A 293 23.39 11.98 8.23
C GLN A 293 24.78 11.47 7.82
N GLU A 294 24.98 10.16 7.82
CA GLU A 294 26.25 9.52 7.46
C GLU A 294 26.45 9.40 5.93
N THR A 295 25.37 9.29 5.16
CA THR A 295 25.42 8.91 3.74
C THR A 295 24.93 9.97 2.76
N LEU A 296 24.05 10.88 3.16
CA LEU A 296 23.40 11.85 2.29
C LEU A 296 23.82 13.29 2.58
N SER A 297 23.32 14.24 1.79
CA SER A 297 23.66 15.65 1.96
C SER A 297 23.03 16.27 3.20
N ALA A 298 23.59 17.38 3.70
CA ALA A 298 22.99 18.13 4.79
C ALA A 298 21.57 18.64 4.47
N ALA A 299 21.28 18.89 3.20
CA ALA A 299 19.93 19.26 2.75
C ALA A 299 18.95 18.09 2.89
N ASP A 300 19.38 16.87 2.55
CA ASP A 300 18.56 15.66 2.70
C ASP A 300 18.32 15.32 4.17
N TYR A 301 19.33 15.49 5.03
CA TYR A 301 19.17 15.35 6.48
C TYR A 301 18.18 16.36 7.05
N GLY A 302 18.31 17.65 6.67
CA GLY A 302 17.34 18.67 7.08
C GLY A 302 15.91 18.37 6.60
N ALA A 303 15.75 17.89 5.37
CA ALA A 303 14.46 17.47 4.84
C ALA A 303 13.89 16.26 5.60
N PHE A 304 14.74 15.29 5.95
CA PHE A 304 14.37 14.13 6.75
C PHE A 304 13.85 14.55 8.14
N ILE A 305 14.58 15.41 8.86
CA ILE A 305 14.19 15.90 10.19
C ILE A 305 12.88 16.68 10.13
N ASN A 306 12.75 17.62 9.20
CA ASN A 306 11.50 18.38 9.01
C ASN A 306 10.30 17.46 8.78
N LYS A 307 10.48 16.36 8.03
CA LYS A 307 9.44 15.35 7.84
C LYS A 307 9.10 14.63 9.15
N GLN A 308 10.07 14.25 9.96
CA GLN A 308 9.81 13.57 11.23
C GLN A 308 9.03 14.45 12.21
N GLU A 309 9.41 15.72 12.33
CA GLU A 309 8.70 16.67 13.18
C GLU A 309 7.24 16.83 12.76
N LYS A 310 6.96 16.94 11.44
CA LYS A 310 5.58 17.00 10.90
C LYS A 310 4.75 15.75 11.17
N LEU A 311 5.42 14.60 11.30
CA LEU A 311 4.80 13.34 11.69
C LEU A 311 4.68 13.20 13.23
N GLY A 312 4.93 14.27 14.00
CA GLY A 312 4.81 14.28 15.46
C GLY A 312 6.05 13.79 16.22
N PHE A 313 7.15 13.48 15.53
CA PHE A 313 8.37 12.95 16.13
C PHE A 313 9.43 14.04 16.35
N TYR A 314 9.13 14.97 17.26
CA TYR A 314 9.91 16.19 17.50
C TYR A 314 11.31 15.99 18.11
N TRP A 315 11.61 14.78 18.59
CA TRP A 315 12.88 14.43 19.28
C TRP A 315 13.85 13.64 18.40
N ILE A 316 13.52 13.42 17.12
CA ILE A 316 14.34 12.57 16.25
C ILE A 316 15.68 13.22 15.95
N GLU A 317 15.76 14.53 15.75
CA GLU A 317 17.03 15.19 15.47
C GLU A 317 18.08 14.97 16.57
N PRO A 318 17.82 15.31 17.85
CA PRO A 318 18.81 15.08 18.90
C PRO A 318 19.12 13.59 19.10
N LEU A 319 18.12 12.70 18.95
CA LEU A 319 18.33 11.26 19.08
C LEU A 319 19.18 10.69 17.93
N ALA A 320 18.90 11.09 16.68
CA ALA A 320 19.64 10.67 15.49
C ALA A 320 21.10 11.13 15.56
N MET A 321 21.34 12.37 16.00
CA MET A 321 22.70 12.88 16.22
C MET A 321 23.44 12.10 17.31
N GLN A 322 22.77 11.76 18.41
CA GLN A 322 23.38 10.95 19.47
C GLN A 322 23.79 9.56 18.96
N ILE A 323 22.92 8.90 18.19
CA ILE A 323 23.21 7.60 17.56
C ILE A 323 24.36 7.73 16.56
N TYR A 324 24.36 8.77 15.73
CA TYR A 324 25.42 9.07 14.80
C TYR A 324 26.77 9.23 15.52
N GLU A 325 26.82 9.96 16.63
CA GLU A 325 28.04 10.13 17.45
C GLU A 325 28.55 8.81 18.04
N PHE A 326 27.66 7.96 18.55
CA PHE A 326 28.04 6.63 19.04
C PHE A 326 28.68 5.80 17.94
N ARG A 327 28.10 5.83 16.73
CA ARG A 327 28.68 5.16 15.57
C ARG A 327 30.05 5.70 15.17
N GLN A 328 30.26 7.02 15.21
CA GLN A 328 31.59 7.58 14.93
C GLN A 328 32.65 7.11 15.94
N LYS A 329 32.22 6.79 17.17
CA LYS A 329 33.06 6.22 18.24
C LYS A 329 33.11 4.68 18.25
N ASN A 330 32.45 4.02 17.29
CA ASN A 330 32.28 2.55 17.23
C ASN A 330 31.62 1.96 18.50
N ILE A 331 30.67 2.68 19.10
CA ILE A 331 29.88 2.21 20.24
C ILE A 331 28.56 1.67 19.70
N SER A 332 28.23 0.42 20.04
CA SER A 332 26.96 -0.23 19.66
C SER A 332 25.76 0.45 20.32
N LEU A 333 24.59 0.39 19.68
CA LEU A 333 23.37 0.98 20.22
C LEU A 333 22.96 0.39 21.58
N GLU A 334 23.15 -0.91 21.79
CA GLU A 334 22.82 -1.57 23.06
C GLU A 334 23.71 -1.07 24.21
N THR A 335 25.02 -0.96 23.99
CA THR A 335 25.97 -0.43 24.98
C THR A 335 25.64 1.01 25.37
N SER A 336 25.22 1.85 24.42
CA SER A 336 24.89 3.26 24.64
C SER A 336 23.43 3.52 25.00
N PHE A 337 22.64 2.48 25.26
CA PHE A 337 21.22 2.64 25.54
C PHE A 337 20.91 3.45 26.81
N PRO A 338 21.70 3.36 27.91
CA PRO A 338 21.51 4.22 29.08
C PRO A 338 21.56 5.73 28.75
N GLU A 339 22.43 6.14 27.82
CA GLU A 339 22.53 7.53 27.36
C GLU A 339 21.34 7.94 26.48
N ILE A 340 20.76 6.99 25.73
CA ILE A 340 19.50 7.20 24.99
C ILE A 340 18.34 7.40 25.98
N ILE A 341 18.29 6.60 27.04
CA ILE A 341 17.30 6.74 28.10
C ILE A 341 17.42 8.13 28.75
N ALA A 342 18.64 8.55 29.09
CA ALA A 342 18.90 9.86 29.66
C ALA A 342 18.45 10.99 28.72
N LEU A 343 18.74 10.90 27.42
CA LEU A 343 18.32 11.88 26.42
C LEU A 343 16.79 11.97 26.34
N LEU A 344 16.10 10.84 26.18
CA LEU A 344 14.64 10.83 26.03
C LEU A 344 13.93 11.30 27.31
N ASN A 345 14.42 10.92 28.48
CA ASN A 345 13.90 11.42 29.77
C ASN A 345 14.12 12.93 29.92
N GLY A 346 15.29 13.43 29.54
CA GLY A 346 15.60 14.86 29.54
C GLY A 346 14.71 15.64 28.57
N TYR A 347 14.54 15.13 27.35
CA TYR A 347 13.67 15.72 26.34
C TYR A 347 12.21 15.75 26.82
N ALA A 348 11.70 14.62 27.34
CA ALA A 348 10.35 14.56 27.90
C ALA A 348 10.16 15.53 29.07
N GLY A 349 11.20 15.82 29.87
CA GLY A 349 11.16 16.86 30.89
C GLY A 349 10.70 18.23 30.36
N ASN A 350 11.21 18.62 29.19
CA ASN A 350 11.00 19.93 28.55
C ASN A 350 10.13 19.88 27.28
N SER A 351 9.47 18.76 27.01
CA SER A 351 8.86 18.47 25.70
C SER A 351 7.85 19.52 25.24
N ALA A 352 7.06 20.10 26.15
CA ALA A 352 6.13 21.17 25.79
C ALA A 352 6.83 22.43 25.25
N ALA A 353 7.96 22.83 25.86
CA ALA A 353 8.74 23.98 25.39
C ALA A 353 9.45 23.67 24.07
N ASN A 354 10.04 22.48 23.94
CA ASN A 354 10.71 22.05 22.71
C ASN A 354 9.73 22.03 21.52
N VAL A 355 8.54 21.47 21.72
CA VAL A 355 7.48 21.41 20.69
C VAL A 355 6.95 22.81 20.38
N ALA A 356 6.78 23.68 21.38
CA ALA A 356 6.36 25.06 21.15
C ALA A 356 7.38 25.83 20.28
N GLU A 357 8.69 25.63 20.50
CA GLU A 357 9.73 26.24 19.67
C GLU A 357 9.67 25.76 18.21
N ILE A 358 9.51 24.45 18.00
CA ILE A 358 9.38 23.88 16.64
C ILE A 358 8.13 24.44 15.95
N ARG A 359 6.98 24.45 16.64
CA ARG A 359 5.74 25.01 16.10
C ARG A 359 5.87 26.49 15.78
N GLN A 360 6.55 27.27 16.62
CA GLN A 360 6.83 28.68 16.35
C GLN A 360 7.71 28.87 15.10
N LYS A 361 8.73 28.02 14.90
CA LYS A 361 9.55 28.03 13.67
C LYS A 361 8.69 27.76 12.44
N TRP A 362 7.79 26.78 12.50
CA TRP A 362 6.87 26.48 11.42
C TRP A 362 5.87 27.60 11.14
N GLU A 363 5.33 28.23 12.18
CA GLU A 363 4.43 29.38 12.02
C GLU A 363 5.15 30.55 11.36
N ALA A 364 6.37 30.86 11.79
CA ALA A 364 7.19 31.90 11.18
C ALA A 364 7.54 31.58 9.71
N GLU A 365 7.81 30.31 9.41
CA GLU A 365 8.05 29.85 8.04
C GLU A 365 6.79 29.91 7.18
N PHE A 366 5.65 29.50 7.72
CA PHE A 366 4.35 29.60 7.07
C PHE A 366 3.98 31.06 6.79
N ASP A 367 4.24 31.97 7.72
CA ASP A 367 4.06 33.41 7.54
C ASP A 367 4.97 33.96 6.44
N ARG A 368 6.23 33.51 6.39
CA ARG A 368 7.19 33.89 5.35
C ARG A 368 6.74 33.41 3.97
N ILE A 369 6.28 32.16 3.88
CA ILE A 369 5.73 31.58 2.64
C ILE A 369 4.47 32.34 2.24
N SER A 370 3.52 32.52 3.15
CA SER A 370 2.23 33.15 2.89
C SER A 370 2.35 34.59 2.38
N LYS A 371 3.32 35.35 2.90
CA LYS A 371 3.61 36.72 2.43
C LYS A 371 4.06 36.77 0.98
N ASN A 372 4.82 35.78 0.52
CA ASN A 372 5.43 35.75 -0.82
C ASN A 372 4.70 34.81 -1.81
N SER A 373 3.74 34.01 -1.32
CA SER A 373 3.01 33.01 -2.08
C SER A 373 2.36 33.63 -3.32
N PRO A 374 2.41 32.94 -4.49
CA PRO A 374 1.50 33.24 -5.59
C PRO A 374 0.04 33.10 -5.13
N ARG A 375 -0.85 33.81 -5.81
CA ARG A 375 -2.29 33.84 -5.49
C ARG A 375 -3.10 33.30 -6.65
N ILE A 376 -4.12 32.51 -6.34
CA ILE A 376 -5.16 32.16 -7.32
C ILE A 376 -6.09 33.37 -7.43
N ILE A 377 -6.11 34.02 -8.59
CA ILE A 377 -6.95 35.20 -8.86
C ILE A 377 -8.26 34.84 -9.58
N GLU A 378 -8.29 33.67 -10.21
CA GLU A 378 -9.47 33.15 -10.89
C GLU A 378 -9.45 31.62 -10.84
N SER A 379 -10.63 31.02 -10.67
CA SER A 379 -10.81 29.57 -10.71
C SER A 379 -12.14 29.28 -11.38
N SER A 380 -12.14 28.27 -12.27
CA SER A 380 -13.35 27.73 -12.90
C SER A 380 -14.35 27.17 -11.90
N ILE A 381 -13.87 26.74 -10.72
CA ILE A 381 -14.68 26.27 -9.59
C ILE A 381 -14.18 26.95 -8.32
N LYS A 382 -15.06 27.58 -7.55
CA LYS A 382 -14.74 28.20 -6.26
C LYS A 382 -14.84 27.18 -5.14
N ASN A 383 -14.09 27.40 -4.07
CA ASN A 383 -14.23 26.59 -2.88
C ASN A 383 -15.64 26.75 -2.28
N SER A 384 -16.22 25.63 -1.87
CA SER A 384 -17.61 25.46 -1.42
C SER A 384 -18.67 25.80 -2.48
N GLU A 385 -18.31 25.84 -3.77
CA GLU A 385 -19.29 26.06 -4.84
C GLU A 385 -20.25 24.87 -4.93
N THR A 386 -21.54 25.18 -5.09
CA THR A 386 -22.60 24.19 -5.28
C THR A 386 -23.28 24.45 -6.60
N GLY A 387 -23.87 23.42 -7.21
CA GLY A 387 -24.50 23.57 -8.51
C GLY A 387 -23.50 23.60 -9.68
N VAL A 388 -22.27 23.13 -9.46
CA VAL A 388 -21.27 23.02 -10.53
C VAL A 388 -21.81 22.08 -11.61
N SER A 389 -21.72 22.50 -12.87
CA SER A 389 -22.15 21.65 -13.98
C SER A 389 -21.29 20.39 -14.06
N GLU A 390 -21.93 19.23 -14.08
CA GLU A 390 -21.30 17.94 -14.36
C GLU A 390 -20.66 17.89 -15.76
N LYS A 391 -21.05 18.81 -16.65
CA LYS A 391 -20.49 18.96 -17.99
C LYS A 391 -19.19 19.77 -18.04
N LEU A 392 -18.72 20.31 -16.91
CA LEU A 392 -17.43 20.97 -16.85
C LEU A 392 -16.33 19.94 -17.14
N ALA A 393 -15.66 20.07 -18.30
CA ALA A 393 -14.65 19.11 -18.75
C ALA A 393 -13.23 19.47 -18.29
N THR A 394 -13.00 20.73 -17.90
CA THR A 394 -11.67 21.21 -17.52
C THR A 394 -11.78 22.10 -16.29
N PHE A 395 -11.06 21.73 -15.24
CA PHE A 395 -10.82 22.61 -14.11
C PHE A 395 -9.60 23.49 -14.43
N THR A 396 -9.79 24.81 -14.38
CA THR A 396 -8.73 25.81 -14.59
C THR A 396 -8.56 26.71 -13.37
N ILE A 397 -7.32 27.10 -13.13
CA ILE A 397 -6.93 28.12 -12.15
C ILE A 397 -5.97 29.10 -12.80
N LYS A 398 -6.14 30.38 -12.50
CA LYS A 398 -5.25 31.46 -12.92
C LYS A 398 -4.51 32.03 -11.73
N PHE A 399 -3.21 32.14 -11.88
CA PHE A 399 -2.30 32.72 -10.89
C PHE A 399 -2.09 34.21 -11.14
N ASP A 400 -1.76 34.96 -10.10
CA ASP A 400 -1.40 36.39 -10.16
C ASP A 400 -0.06 36.65 -10.88
N ARG A 401 0.72 35.60 -11.15
CA ARG A 401 2.06 35.68 -11.73
C ARG A 401 2.43 34.40 -12.49
N GLN A 402 3.59 34.42 -13.14
CA GLN A 402 4.15 33.25 -13.83
C GLN A 402 4.63 32.18 -12.85
N MET A 403 4.32 30.95 -13.17
CA MET A 403 4.65 29.74 -12.42
C MET A 403 5.78 28.96 -13.09
N LEU A 404 6.44 28.09 -12.33
CA LEU A 404 7.32 27.06 -12.88
C LEU A 404 6.48 25.94 -13.50
N LYS A 405 7.05 25.21 -14.47
CA LYS A 405 6.40 24.05 -15.11
C LYS A 405 6.44 22.81 -14.21
N GLN A 406 5.86 22.93 -13.02
CA GLN A 406 5.73 21.91 -12.00
C GLN A 406 4.46 22.19 -11.20
N TRP A 407 3.82 21.13 -10.71
CA TRP A 407 2.58 21.22 -9.96
C TRP A 407 2.43 20.03 -9.03
N ALA A 408 1.56 20.17 -8.03
CA ALA A 408 1.13 19.07 -7.18
C ALA A 408 -0.38 19.16 -6.98
N VAL A 409 -1.11 18.24 -7.61
CA VAL A 409 -2.51 17.99 -7.31
C VAL A 409 -2.55 16.72 -6.48
N ILE A 410 -3.04 16.83 -5.24
CA ILE A 410 -2.99 15.76 -4.25
C ILE A 410 -4.16 14.81 -4.47
N ASP A 411 -3.86 13.51 -4.50
CA ASP A 411 -4.85 12.43 -4.57
C ASP A 411 -5.70 12.42 -3.29
N THR A 412 -7.01 12.62 -3.43
CA THR A 412 -7.96 12.63 -2.31
C THR A 412 -9.10 11.66 -2.59
N GLN A 413 -9.76 11.17 -1.54
CA GLN A 413 -10.86 10.21 -1.67
C GLN A 413 -11.97 10.70 -2.61
N ASP A 414 -12.28 11.98 -2.58
CA ASP A 414 -13.33 12.62 -3.39
C ASP A 414 -12.75 13.37 -4.59
N MET A 415 -11.58 12.95 -5.09
CA MET A 415 -10.98 13.59 -6.26
C MET A 415 -11.76 13.25 -7.54
N PRO A 416 -11.99 14.22 -8.45
CA PRO A 416 -12.52 13.93 -9.78
C PRO A 416 -11.65 12.95 -10.55
N GLU A 417 -12.27 12.15 -11.42
CA GLU A 417 -11.52 11.36 -12.41
C GLU A 417 -10.80 12.34 -13.37
N ILE A 418 -9.51 12.11 -13.60
CA ILE A 418 -8.68 12.90 -14.52
C ILE A 418 -8.45 12.07 -15.78
N PRO A 419 -9.21 12.30 -16.88
CA PRO A 419 -9.12 11.49 -18.09
C PRO A 419 -7.97 11.91 -19.05
N GLY A 420 -7.13 12.87 -18.68
CA GLY A 420 -6.06 13.37 -19.55
C GLY A 420 -4.99 14.17 -18.83
N GLU A 421 -4.03 14.71 -19.60
CA GLU A 421 -2.88 15.41 -19.03
C GLU A 421 -3.24 16.79 -18.48
N ALA A 422 -2.73 17.09 -17.29
CA ALA A 422 -2.75 18.43 -16.72
C ALA A 422 -1.54 19.23 -17.19
N GLY A 423 -1.66 20.56 -17.19
CA GLY A 423 -0.52 21.40 -17.56
C GLY A 423 -0.79 22.89 -17.52
N PHE A 424 0.29 23.64 -17.71
CA PHE A 424 0.26 25.08 -17.83
C PHE A 424 0.06 25.54 -19.27
N ASP A 425 -0.61 26.66 -19.43
CA ASP A 425 -0.64 27.41 -20.68
C ASP A 425 0.75 27.97 -21.03
N LYS A 426 0.90 28.51 -22.25
CA LYS A 426 2.19 29.06 -22.71
C LYS A 426 2.71 30.22 -21.85
N SER A 427 1.82 30.97 -21.19
CA SER A 427 2.22 32.09 -20.33
C SER A 427 2.66 31.65 -18.93
N MET A 428 2.45 30.38 -18.56
CA MET A 428 2.66 29.82 -17.22
C MET A 428 1.81 30.50 -16.14
N THR A 429 0.66 31.06 -16.49
CA THR A 429 -0.23 31.72 -15.51
C THR A 429 -1.55 31.00 -15.34
N ILE A 430 -1.90 30.07 -16.24
CA ILE A 430 -3.12 29.27 -16.16
C ILE A 430 -2.74 27.80 -16.12
N PHE A 431 -3.14 27.11 -15.05
CA PHE A 431 -3.07 25.67 -14.97
C PHE A 431 -4.43 25.06 -15.28
N SER A 432 -4.43 23.98 -16.06
CA SER A 432 -5.64 23.26 -16.47
C SER A 432 -5.48 21.78 -16.19
N VAL A 433 -6.54 21.15 -15.69
CA VAL A 433 -6.64 19.70 -15.53
C VAL A 433 -7.98 19.21 -16.10
N PRO A 434 -7.98 18.21 -17.00
CA PRO A 434 -9.20 17.57 -17.44
C PRO A 434 -9.89 16.91 -16.25
N VAL A 435 -11.20 17.09 -16.13
CA VAL A 435 -12.01 16.49 -15.06
C VAL A 435 -13.25 15.84 -15.66
N LYS A 436 -13.64 14.71 -15.07
CA LYS A 436 -14.93 14.08 -15.31
C LYS A 436 -15.72 14.05 -14.01
N LEU A 437 -16.94 14.59 -14.10
CA LEU A 437 -17.80 14.86 -12.96
C LEU A 437 -19.13 14.12 -13.10
N ASP A 438 -19.60 13.53 -12.02
CA ASP A 438 -20.92 12.95 -11.87
C ASP A 438 -21.86 14.00 -11.25
N PRO A 439 -23.15 14.03 -11.60
CA PRO A 439 -24.14 14.89 -10.94
C PRO A 439 -24.33 14.52 -9.46
N ALA A 440 -24.84 15.46 -8.67
CA ALA A 440 -25.19 15.28 -7.25
C ALA A 440 -24.06 14.75 -6.33
N LYS A 441 -22.79 15.00 -6.69
CA LYS A 441 -21.62 14.44 -6.01
C LYS A 441 -20.73 15.54 -5.42
N ASN A 442 -20.11 15.22 -4.28
CA ASN A 442 -19.12 16.10 -3.66
C ASN A 442 -17.74 15.73 -4.18
N TYR A 443 -16.93 16.75 -4.46
CA TYR A 443 -15.59 16.60 -4.96
C TYR A 443 -14.61 17.47 -4.17
N THR A 444 -13.35 17.02 -4.13
CA THR A 444 -12.23 17.74 -3.54
C THR A 444 -11.06 17.78 -4.53
N ILE A 445 -10.56 18.98 -4.82
CA ILE A 445 -9.28 19.18 -5.51
C ILE A 445 -8.35 19.88 -4.52
N GLN A 446 -7.23 19.24 -4.19
CA GLN A 446 -6.21 19.80 -3.31
C GLN A 446 -4.95 20.16 -4.12
N LEU A 447 -4.54 21.41 -4.03
CA LEU A 447 -3.36 21.98 -4.68
C LEU A 447 -2.27 22.17 -3.63
N ASN A 448 -1.13 21.52 -3.82
CA ASN A 448 -0.06 21.37 -2.82
C ASN A 448 -0.55 20.72 -1.49
N SER A 449 0.41 20.29 -0.68
CA SER A 449 0.20 19.93 0.72
C SER A 449 1.29 20.57 1.58
N THR A 450 1.22 20.40 2.90
CA THR A 450 2.29 20.78 3.82
C THR A 450 3.61 20.05 3.53
N ASP A 451 3.56 18.94 2.79
CA ASP A 451 4.74 18.12 2.45
C ASP A 451 5.16 18.27 0.98
N ILE A 452 4.23 18.66 0.11
CA ILE A 452 4.45 18.72 -1.33
C ILE A 452 4.08 20.09 -1.87
N TYR A 453 5.10 20.90 -2.14
CA TYR A 453 4.96 22.20 -2.81
C TYR A 453 5.31 22.09 -4.30
N GLY A 454 4.40 21.57 -5.11
CA GLY A 454 4.61 21.46 -6.55
C GLY A 454 4.33 22.77 -7.29
N PHE A 455 3.25 23.47 -6.97
CA PHE A 455 2.98 24.80 -7.53
C PHE A 455 3.91 25.85 -6.91
N LYS A 456 4.82 26.40 -7.73
CA LYS A 456 5.77 27.45 -7.34
C LYS A 456 5.84 28.54 -8.41
N ASP A 457 6.05 29.78 -7.98
CA ASP A 457 6.34 30.89 -8.89
C ASP A 457 7.76 30.80 -9.48
N SER A 458 8.08 31.68 -10.44
CA SER A 458 9.40 31.73 -11.08
C SER A 458 10.58 32.03 -10.13
N ASN A 459 10.31 32.56 -8.93
CA ASN A 459 11.32 32.78 -7.89
C ASN A 459 11.40 31.59 -6.91
N GLY A 460 10.61 30.54 -7.13
CA GLY A 460 10.55 29.35 -6.28
C GLY A 460 9.63 29.49 -5.06
N ASN A 461 8.86 30.58 -4.92
CA ASN A 461 7.91 30.74 -3.82
C ASN A 461 6.71 29.80 -4.05
N PRO A 462 6.35 28.96 -3.07
CA PRO A 462 5.28 27.99 -3.25
C PRO A 462 3.90 28.62 -3.05
N LEU A 463 2.92 28.13 -3.82
CA LEU A 463 1.50 28.33 -3.51
C LEU A 463 1.21 27.68 -2.16
N ILE A 464 0.59 28.41 -1.24
CA ILE A 464 0.10 27.82 0.01
C ILE A 464 -0.88 26.67 -0.26
N PRO A 465 -0.88 25.58 0.55
CA PRO A 465 -1.79 24.46 0.34
C PRO A 465 -3.23 24.96 0.24
N THR A 466 -3.89 24.67 -0.87
CA THR A 466 -5.21 25.22 -1.21
C THR A 466 -6.15 24.08 -1.53
N THR A 467 -7.25 23.99 -0.78
CA THR A 467 -8.29 22.97 -1.01
C THR A 467 -9.53 23.61 -1.61
N ILE A 468 -10.04 23.04 -2.70
CA ILE A 468 -11.28 23.43 -3.36
C ILE A 468 -12.26 22.26 -3.23
N ARG A 469 -13.25 22.43 -2.36
CA ARG A 469 -14.38 21.49 -2.24
C ARG A 469 -15.55 22.03 -3.02
N PHE A 470 -16.27 21.19 -3.76
CA PHE A 470 -17.45 21.62 -4.49
C PHE A 470 -18.46 20.49 -4.64
N ARG A 471 -19.70 20.86 -4.95
CA ARG A 471 -20.78 19.93 -5.23
C ARG A 471 -21.36 20.18 -6.62
N THR A 472 -21.46 19.12 -7.40
CA THR A 472 -22.13 19.18 -8.71
C THR A 472 -23.63 19.33 -8.56
N ARG A 473 -24.27 19.96 -9.53
CA ARG A 473 -25.71 20.19 -9.52
C ARG A 473 -26.50 18.89 -9.50
N GLU A 474 -27.70 18.98 -8.94
CA GLU A 474 -28.74 17.99 -9.17
C GLU A 474 -29.23 18.12 -10.63
N LEU A 475 -29.59 16.99 -11.24
CA LEU A 475 -30.28 17.01 -12.52
C LEU A 475 -31.76 17.36 -12.30
N SER A 476 -32.34 18.16 -13.20
CA SER A 476 -33.78 18.42 -13.18
C SER A 476 -34.58 17.15 -13.47
N ALA A 477 -35.88 17.13 -13.12
CA ALA A 477 -36.75 15.99 -13.41
C ALA A 477 -36.81 15.66 -14.91
N GLU A 478 -36.74 16.67 -15.78
CA GLU A 478 -36.69 16.50 -17.23
C GLU A 478 -35.36 15.89 -17.69
N GLU A 479 -34.24 16.32 -17.13
CA GLU A 479 -32.92 15.74 -17.42
C GLU A 479 -32.79 14.31 -16.90
N LEU A 480 -33.30 14.04 -15.70
CA LEU A 480 -33.40 12.68 -15.17
C LEU A 480 -34.26 11.81 -16.07
N ALA A 481 -35.41 12.31 -16.54
CA ALA A 481 -36.26 11.61 -17.49
C ALA A 481 -35.57 11.40 -18.85
N ALA A 482 -34.76 12.35 -19.31
CA ALA A 482 -33.96 12.20 -20.53
C ALA A 482 -32.88 11.13 -20.39
N VAL A 483 -32.14 11.13 -19.28
CA VAL A 483 -31.17 10.07 -18.94
C VAL A 483 -31.87 8.72 -18.85
N GLU A 484 -33.06 8.65 -18.25
CA GLU A 484 -33.85 7.42 -18.15
C GLU A 484 -34.41 6.96 -19.51
N LYS A 485 -34.65 7.90 -20.43
CA LYS A 485 -35.06 7.59 -21.81
C LYS A 485 -33.90 7.05 -22.64
N GLU A 486 -32.69 7.59 -22.44
CA GLU A 486 -31.45 7.10 -23.06
C GLU A 486 -30.87 5.86 -22.36
N ARG A 487 -31.42 5.48 -21.21
CA ARG A 487 -30.92 4.34 -20.46
C ARG A 487 -31.08 3.06 -21.27
N PRO A 488 -29.99 2.29 -21.48
CA PRO A 488 -30.08 1.00 -22.13
C PRO A 488 -30.92 0.05 -21.27
N ARG A 489 -31.69 -0.81 -21.95
CA ARG A 489 -32.55 -1.82 -21.30
C ARG A 489 -32.15 -3.18 -21.79
N ILE A 490 -32.36 -4.18 -20.93
CA ILE A 490 -32.29 -5.58 -21.36
C ILE A 490 -33.58 -5.88 -22.11
N VAL A 491 -33.47 -6.13 -23.41
CA VAL A 491 -34.58 -6.51 -24.29
C VAL A 491 -34.92 -7.97 -24.08
N ARG A 492 -33.91 -8.82 -23.92
CA ARG A 492 -34.09 -10.26 -23.79
C ARG A 492 -32.90 -10.90 -23.08
N ILE A 493 -33.17 -11.94 -22.31
CA ILE A 493 -32.15 -12.85 -21.77
C ILE A 493 -32.53 -14.26 -22.21
N VAL A 494 -31.56 -15.05 -22.65
CA VAL A 494 -31.74 -16.48 -22.97
C VAL A 494 -30.75 -17.28 -22.14
N PRO A 495 -31.19 -18.28 -21.34
CA PRO A 495 -32.58 -18.65 -21.05
C PRO A 495 -33.41 -17.52 -20.44
N ASP A 496 -34.74 -17.59 -20.55
CA ASP A 496 -35.62 -16.54 -20.01
C ASP A 496 -35.46 -16.41 -18.48
N ASN A 497 -35.58 -15.18 -17.97
CA ASN A 497 -35.57 -14.95 -16.52
C ASN A 497 -36.76 -15.66 -15.85
N GLY A 498 -36.48 -16.42 -14.81
CA GLY A 498 -37.43 -17.27 -14.09
C GLY A 498 -37.72 -18.62 -14.77
N ALA A 499 -37.05 -18.99 -15.87
CA ALA A 499 -37.28 -20.26 -16.54
C ALA A 499 -37.06 -21.45 -15.59
N GLN A 500 -37.94 -22.46 -15.62
CA GLN A 500 -37.93 -23.56 -14.64
C GLN A 500 -37.38 -24.90 -15.16
N SER A 501 -37.09 -24.99 -16.45
CA SER A 501 -36.72 -26.25 -17.12
C SER A 501 -35.71 -26.00 -18.25
N VAL A 502 -34.64 -25.28 -17.93
CA VAL A 502 -33.53 -25.01 -18.87
C VAL A 502 -32.74 -26.30 -19.14
N ALA A 503 -32.44 -26.60 -20.39
CA ALA A 503 -31.63 -27.77 -20.72
C ALA A 503 -30.22 -27.62 -20.10
N PRO A 504 -29.71 -28.58 -19.31
CA PRO A 504 -28.36 -28.51 -18.74
C PRO A 504 -27.26 -28.40 -19.81
N ALA A 505 -27.54 -28.87 -21.02
CA ALA A 505 -26.66 -28.74 -22.18
C ALA A 505 -26.59 -27.30 -22.77
N THR A 506 -27.30 -26.33 -22.18
CA THR A 506 -27.21 -24.92 -22.58
C THR A 506 -25.82 -24.40 -22.25
N ASP A 507 -25.11 -23.95 -23.27
CA ASP A 507 -23.69 -23.61 -23.23
C ASP A 507 -23.43 -22.10 -23.19
N LYS A 508 -24.50 -21.29 -23.22
CA LYS A 508 -24.41 -19.84 -23.19
C LYS A 508 -25.66 -19.19 -22.61
N ILE A 509 -25.43 -18.11 -21.86
CA ILE A 509 -26.44 -17.10 -21.58
C ILE A 509 -26.25 -15.98 -22.61
N VAL A 510 -27.36 -15.52 -23.19
CA VAL A 510 -27.37 -14.44 -24.18
C VAL A 510 -28.16 -13.28 -23.61
N ILE A 511 -27.53 -12.11 -23.46
CA ILE A 511 -28.19 -10.89 -22.99
C ILE A 511 -28.24 -9.92 -24.16
N GLU A 512 -29.44 -9.57 -24.59
CA GLU A 512 -29.70 -8.61 -25.66
C GLU A 512 -30.11 -7.28 -25.05
N PHE A 513 -29.39 -6.23 -25.41
CA PHE A 513 -29.65 -4.85 -24.98
C PHE A 513 -30.38 -4.07 -26.08
N SER A 514 -31.06 -2.99 -25.68
CA SER A 514 -31.79 -2.10 -26.60
C SER A 514 -30.88 -1.43 -27.64
N GLU A 515 -29.61 -1.28 -27.31
CA GLU A 515 -28.61 -0.52 -28.08
C GLU A 515 -27.20 -1.09 -27.90
N PRO A 516 -26.23 -0.66 -28.72
CA PRO A 516 -24.85 -1.11 -28.58
C PRO A 516 -24.20 -0.58 -27.29
N MET A 517 -23.56 -1.48 -26.56
CA MET A 517 -22.96 -1.19 -25.25
C MET A 517 -21.47 -0.83 -25.38
N GLN A 518 -20.89 -0.26 -24.32
CA GLN A 518 -19.42 -0.22 -24.17
C GLN A 518 -18.89 -1.65 -23.99
N ASN A 519 -17.60 -1.85 -24.31
CA ASN A 519 -16.93 -3.13 -24.06
C ASN A 519 -16.57 -3.28 -22.57
N SER A 520 -17.60 -3.34 -21.75
CA SER A 520 -17.58 -3.43 -20.29
C SER A 520 -18.81 -4.23 -19.83
N TRP A 521 -18.71 -4.85 -18.66
CA TRP A 521 -19.79 -5.65 -18.07
C TRP A 521 -19.73 -5.69 -16.56
N SER A 522 -20.87 -5.96 -15.93
CA SER A 522 -20.94 -6.29 -14.50
C SER A 522 -22.00 -7.36 -14.26
N LEU A 523 -21.60 -8.62 -14.38
CA LEU A 523 -22.37 -9.75 -13.87
C LEU A 523 -21.98 -9.95 -12.41
N VAL A 524 -22.91 -9.67 -11.49
CA VAL A 524 -22.64 -9.57 -10.07
C VAL A 524 -23.35 -10.69 -9.34
N GLY A 525 -22.63 -11.46 -8.55
CA GLY A 525 -23.17 -12.59 -7.81
C GLY A 525 -22.02 -13.45 -7.33
N GLY A 526 -22.31 -14.64 -6.86
CA GLY A 526 -21.26 -15.57 -6.46
C GLY A 526 -21.83 -16.79 -5.74
N GLY A 527 -20.93 -17.74 -5.50
CA GLY A 527 -21.28 -19.02 -4.89
C GLY A 527 -21.98 -19.97 -5.85
N GLU A 528 -22.51 -21.03 -5.28
CA GLU A 528 -23.05 -22.19 -5.98
C GLU A 528 -24.21 -21.89 -6.96
N PRO A 529 -25.09 -20.90 -6.69
CA PRO A 529 -26.12 -20.49 -7.65
C PRO A 529 -25.62 -19.61 -8.81
N PHE A 530 -24.37 -19.15 -8.83
CA PHE A 530 -23.88 -18.36 -9.97
C PHE A 530 -23.49 -19.28 -11.14
N PRO A 531 -23.92 -19.03 -12.39
CA PRO A 531 -23.53 -19.87 -13.53
C PRO A 531 -22.01 -19.90 -13.73
N GLU A 532 -21.43 -21.10 -13.88
CA GLU A 532 -20.00 -21.26 -14.20
C GLU A 532 -19.75 -20.65 -15.59
N VAL A 533 -18.94 -19.62 -15.68
CA VAL A 533 -18.58 -18.98 -16.96
C VAL A 533 -17.47 -19.80 -17.62
N SER A 534 -17.74 -20.31 -18.82
CA SER A 534 -16.87 -21.30 -19.49
C SER A 534 -15.85 -20.71 -20.47
N GLY A 535 -15.85 -19.39 -20.65
CA GLY A 535 -14.93 -18.66 -21.52
C GLY A 535 -15.10 -17.15 -21.40
N SER A 536 -14.31 -16.39 -22.17
CA SER A 536 -14.42 -14.93 -22.19
C SER A 536 -15.81 -14.48 -22.66
N LEU A 537 -16.37 -13.52 -21.96
CA LEU A 537 -17.55 -12.80 -22.42
C LEU A 537 -17.18 -11.97 -23.64
N TYR A 538 -18.09 -11.87 -24.59
CA TYR A 538 -17.90 -11.01 -25.75
C TYR A 538 -19.24 -10.49 -26.24
N TYR A 539 -19.20 -9.30 -26.83
CA TYR A 539 -20.31 -8.78 -27.59
C TYR A 539 -20.27 -9.32 -29.02
N ASP A 540 -21.45 -9.50 -29.60
CA ASP A 540 -21.60 -9.74 -31.02
C ASP A 540 -21.09 -8.55 -31.85
N GLN A 541 -21.05 -8.70 -33.18
CA GLN A 541 -20.57 -7.65 -34.08
C GLN A 541 -21.37 -6.35 -33.99
N THR A 542 -22.64 -6.41 -33.55
CA THR A 542 -23.48 -5.22 -33.38
C THR A 542 -23.23 -4.49 -32.07
N GLY A 543 -22.56 -5.13 -31.09
CA GLY A 543 -22.36 -4.60 -29.76
C GLY A 543 -23.60 -4.65 -28.86
N LYS A 544 -24.71 -5.24 -29.33
CA LYS A 544 -25.99 -5.29 -28.60
C LYS A 544 -26.21 -6.57 -27.83
N ILE A 545 -25.54 -7.64 -28.24
CA ILE A 545 -25.77 -8.97 -27.70
C ILE A 545 -24.50 -9.40 -26.98
N LEU A 546 -24.57 -9.47 -25.66
CA LEU A 546 -23.52 -10.10 -24.85
C LEU A 546 -23.74 -11.61 -24.84
N ILE A 547 -22.70 -12.35 -25.18
CA ILE A 547 -22.65 -13.79 -25.05
C ILE A 547 -21.79 -14.11 -23.82
N VAL A 548 -22.40 -14.86 -22.89
CA VAL A 548 -21.77 -15.35 -21.67
C VAL A 548 -21.70 -16.86 -21.82
N PRO A 549 -20.55 -17.43 -22.24
CA PRO A 549 -20.37 -18.88 -22.27
C PRO A 549 -20.54 -19.45 -20.87
N VAL A 550 -21.34 -20.50 -20.70
CA VAL A 550 -21.58 -21.12 -19.38
C VAL A 550 -21.51 -22.64 -19.41
N LYS A 551 -21.35 -23.26 -18.24
CA LYS A 551 -21.67 -24.67 -17.99
C LYS A 551 -22.74 -24.76 -16.90
N LEU A 552 -23.77 -25.56 -17.16
CA LEU A 552 -24.89 -25.71 -16.25
C LEU A 552 -24.99 -27.16 -15.75
N LYS A 553 -25.31 -27.32 -14.47
CA LYS A 553 -25.61 -28.58 -13.82
C LYS A 553 -27.10 -28.93 -14.02
N PRO A 554 -27.47 -30.22 -14.08
CA PRO A 554 -28.87 -30.63 -14.01
C PRO A 554 -29.50 -30.36 -12.63
N ASP A 555 -30.82 -30.19 -12.61
CA ASP A 555 -31.68 -29.92 -11.43
C ASP A 555 -31.17 -28.78 -10.52
N HIS A 556 -30.72 -27.69 -11.12
CA HIS A 556 -29.98 -26.64 -10.44
C HIS A 556 -30.64 -25.26 -10.52
N ASN A 557 -30.65 -24.52 -9.41
CA ASN A 557 -31.16 -23.14 -9.38
C ASN A 557 -30.00 -22.15 -9.52
N TYR A 558 -30.08 -21.31 -10.54
CA TYR A 558 -29.10 -20.28 -10.83
C TYR A 558 -29.65 -18.88 -10.56
N TRP A 559 -28.80 -17.96 -10.10
CA TRP A 559 -29.05 -16.53 -10.11
C TRP A 559 -27.76 -15.70 -10.26
N LEU A 560 -27.92 -14.51 -10.84
CA LEU A 560 -26.92 -13.44 -10.91
C LEU A 560 -27.62 -12.08 -11.04
N TRP A 561 -26.87 -11.00 -10.87
CA TRP A 561 -27.31 -9.64 -11.16
C TRP A 561 -26.64 -9.12 -12.42
N ILE A 562 -27.39 -8.45 -13.27
CA ILE A 562 -26.89 -7.64 -14.37
C ILE A 562 -26.84 -6.20 -13.85
N ASN A 563 -25.62 -5.70 -13.60
CA ASN A 563 -25.33 -4.54 -12.75
C ASN A 563 -25.83 -4.68 -11.30
N SER A 564 -25.28 -3.89 -10.38
CA SER A 564 -25.73 -3.73 -8.99
C SER A 564 -25.61 -2.26 -8.57
N GLU A 565 -26.04 -1.91 -7.36
CA GLU A 565 -25.87 -0.54 -6.83
C GLU A 565 -24.40 -0.06 -6.84
N LYS A 566 -23.44 -0.98 -6.72
CA LYS A 566 -22.01 -0.67 -6.67
C LYS A 566 -21.27 -0.90 -8.00
N PHE A 567 -21.78 -1.77 -8.86
CA PHE A 567 -21.10 -2.20 -10.08
C PHE A 567 -22.01 -1.98 -11.27
N THR A 568 -21.66 -1.01 -12.11
CA THR A 568 -22.53 -0.49 -13.17
C THR A 568 -21.98 -0.74 -14.57
N GLY A 569 -21.10 -1.72 -14.75
CA GLY A 569 -20.29 -1.89 -15.97
C GLY A 569 -21.06 -2.15 -17.27
N PHE A 570 -22.31 -2.62 -17.24
CA PHE A 570 -23.16 -2.60 -18.44
C PHE A 570 -23.66 -1.19 -18.70
N CYS A 571 -22.89 -0.42 -19.47
CA CYS A 571 -23.22 0.94 -19.91
C CYS A 571 -23.38 1.04 -21.42
N ASN A 572 -24.25 1.93 -21.88
CA ASN A 572 -24.25 2.34 -23.29
C ASN A 572 -23.00 3.16 -23.62
N LYS A 573 -22.81 3.53 -24.88
CA LYS A 573 -21.66 4.33 -25.32
C LYS A 573 -21.52 5.67 -24.60
N ALA A 574 -22.62 6.25 -24.11
CA ALA A 574 -22.62 7.49 -23.32
C ALA A 574 -22.26 7.28 -21.83
N GLY A 575 -22.01 6.03 -21.40
CA GLY A 575 -21.69 5.70 -20.01
C GLY A 575 -22.91 5.55 -19.10
N ILE A 576 -24.13 5.57 -19.63
CA ILE A 576 -25.36 5.40 -18.85
C ILE A 576 -25.58 3.90 -18.59
N PRO A 577 -25.67 3.46 -17.32
CA PRO A 577 -25.77 2.05 -16.99
C PRO A 577 -27.19 1.51 -17.14
N VAL A 578 -27.30 0.23 -17.51
CA VAL A 578 -28.54 -0.55 -17.33
C VAL A 578 -28.87 -0.58 -15.83
N LEU A 579 -30.15 -0.48 -15.46
CA LEU A 579 -30.55 -0.63 -14.06
C LEU A 579 -30.18 -2.03 -13.54
N PRO A 580 -29.79 -2.16 -12.26
CA PRO A 580 -29.59 -3.46 -11.63
C PRO A 580 -30.79 -4.39 -11.86
N GLN A 581 -30.55 -5.55 -12.47
CA GLN A 581 -31.59 -6.56 -12.70
C GLN A 581 -31.14 -7.92 -12.21
N LYS A 582 -31.91 -8.51 -11.29
CA LYS A 582 -31.72 -9.90 -10.88
C LYS A 582 -32.19 -10.83 -12.01
N TYR A 583 -31.35 -11.78 -12.38
CA TYR A 583 -31.59 -12.83 -13.35
C TYR A 583 -31.46 -14.19 -12.66
N GLU A 584 -32.47 -15.05 -12.78
CA GLU A 584 -32.52 -16.37 -12.16
C GLU A 584 -33.17 -17.40 -13.09
N PHE A 585 -32.79 -18.67 -13.01
CA PHE A 585 -33.41 -19.76 -13.78
C PHE A 585 -33.09 -21.11 -13.13
N LYS A 586 -33.83 -22.15 -13.51
CA LYS A 586 -33.64 -23.53 -13.05
C LYS A 586 -33.44 -24.46 -14.24
N THR A 587 -32.47 -25.37 -14.12
CA THR A 587 -32.24 -26.43 -15.12
C THR A 587 -33.12 -27.67 -14.89
N ALA A 588 -33.43 -28.37 -15.98
CA ALA A 588 -34.07 -29.67 -15.94
C ALA A 588 -33.13 -30.75 -15.33
N ARG A 589 -33.74 -31.85 -14.88
CA ARG A 589 -33.03 -33.02 -14.35
C ARG A 589 -32.17 -33.73 -15.37
#